data_AF-A0A0F9GDW8-F1
#
_entry.id   AF-A0A0F9GDW8-F1
#
_cell.length_a   1.000
_cell.length_b   1.000
_cell.length_c   1.000
_cell.angle_alpha   90.00
_cell.angle_beta   90.00
_cell.angle_gamma   90.00
#
_symmetry.space_group_name_H-M   'P 1'
#
loop_
_entity.id
_entity.type
_entity.pdbx_description
1 polymer ?
#
loop_
_entity_poly.entity_id
_entity_poly.type
_entity_poly.pdbx_seq_one_letter_code
_entity_poly.pdbx_strand_id
1 'polypeptide(L)'
;PCASSNQPWRTANTQYTENGLGCEWPHLSRVWLNPPYGLQAAKWLKRLAEHGNGIALIFARTETAMFHDHVWSHADGLLFIRGRLTFYNSAGIRAQKNAGGPSVLVAYGSVNVKALRVSQIAGHIVTDGVAT
;
A
#
# COMPACT_ATOMS: atom_id res chain seq x y z
N PRO A 1 -6.19 7.05 2.23
CA PRO A 1 -6.25 8.00 3.37
C PRO A 1 -4.94 8.76 3.69
N CYS A 2 -3.99 8.82 2.74
CA CYS A 2 -2.74 9.60 2.85
C CYS A 2 -2.51 10.42 1.57
N ALA A 3 -3.58 10.94 0.97
CA ALA A 3 -3.48 11.65 -0.29
C ALA A 3 -2.66 12.94 -0.10
N SER A 4 -1.93 13.36 -1.13
CA SER A 4 -1.37 14.72 -1.11
C SER A 4 -2.51 15.73 -1.27
N SER A 5 -2.41 16.88 -0.61
CA SER A 5 -3.33 18.01 -0.79
C SER A 5 -3.31 18.52 -2.23
N ASN A 6 -2.18 18.36 -2.93
CA ASN A 6 -2.05 18.67 -4.33
C ASN A 6 -1.42 17.49 -5.08
N GLN A 7 -2.14 16.97 -6.07
CA GLN A 7 -1.63 15.92 -6.95
C GLN A 7 -2.35 15.99 -8.31
N PRO A 8 -1.68 15.60 -9.41
CA PRO A 8 -2.25 15.79 -10.74
C PRO A 8 -3.28 14.72 -11.09
N TRP A 9 -3.29 13.60 -10.36
CA TRP A 9 -4.19 12.47 -10.60
C TRP A 9 -4.80 11.98 -9.29
N ARG A 10 -6.09 11.64 -9.37
CA ARG A 10 -6.79 10.98 -8.27
C ARG A 10 -6.42 9.50 -8.24
N THR A 11 -6.16 8.98 -7.04
CA THR A 11 -5.85 7.56 -6.80
C THR A 11 -7.01 6.79 -6.17
N ALA A 12 -8.06 7.49 -5.75
CA ALA A 12 -9.25 6.92 -5.13
C ALA A 12 -10.46 7.87 -5.29
N ASN A 13 -11.67 7.33 -5.18
CA ASN A 13 -12.92 8.10 -5.21
C ASN A 13 -13.01 9.08 -4.05
N THR A 14 -12.61 8.67 -2.85
CA THR A 14 -12.52 9.53 -1.66
C THR A 14 -11.07 9.64 -1.22
N GLN A 15 -10.59 10.86 -1.01
CA GLN A 15 -9.19 11.13 -0.68
C GLN A 15 -9.08 11.99 0.58
N TYR A 16 -8.55 11.40 1.64
CA TYR A 16 -8.19 12.13 2.87
C TYR A 16 -6.75 12.61 2.75
N THR A 17 -6.54 13.92 2.90
CA THR A 17 -5.25 14.59 2.73
C THR A 17 -4.56 14.84 4.06
N GLU A 18 -5.26 15.53 4.97
CA GLU A 18 -4.80 15.83 6.33
C GLU A 18 -5.46 14.89 7.34
N ASN A 19 -4.71 14.45 8.35
CA ASN A 19 -5.19 13.60 9.45
C ASN A 19 -5.99 12.35 9.01
N GLY A 20 -5.72 11.80 7.82
CA GLY A 20 -6.48 10.66 7.31
C GLY A 20 -6.38 9.38 8.14
N LEU A 21 -5.42 9.31 9.08
CA LEU A 21 -5.32 8.24 10.08
C LEU A 21 -6.36 8.37 11.19
N GLY A 22 -6.88 9.57 11.45
CA GLY A 22 -7.96 9.84 12.39
C GLY A 22 -9.35 9.84 11.75
N CYS A 23 -9.45 10.04 10.43
CA CYS A 23 -10.73 9.99 9.71
C CYS A 23 -11.36 8.60 9.79
N GLU A 24 -12.68 8.51 9.87
CA GLU A 24 -13.39 7.25 9.70
C GLU A 24 -13.13 6.68 8.30
N TRP A 25 -12.79 5.39 8.24
CA TRP A 25 -12.72 4.65 6.99
C TRP A 25 -14.00 3.82 6.90
N PRO A 26 -14.92 4.12 5.96
CA PRO A 26 -16.20 3.42 5.90
C PRO A 26 -15.96 1.91 5.82
N HIS A 27 -16.67 1.12 6.63
CA HIS A 27 -16.43 -0.32 6.78
C HIS A 27 -16.42 -1.08 5.45
N LEU A 28 -17.33 -0.73 4.53
CA LEU A 28 -17.43 -1.36 3.21
C LEU A 28 -16.48 -0.76 2.15
N SER A 29 -15.68 0.25 2.50
CA SER A 29 -14.76 0.89 1.56
C SER A 29 -13.53 0.01 1.30
N ARG A 30 -13.01 0.11 0.08
CA ARG A 30 -11.74 -0.49 -0.33
C ARG A 30 -10.65 0.56 -0.28
N VAL A 31 -9.64 0.36 0.57
CA VAL A 31 -8.62 1.38 0.84
C VAL A 31 -7.42 1.26 -0.10
N TRP A 32 -7.03 2.37 -0.73
CA TRP A 32 -5.68 2.56 -1.28
C TRP A 32 -4.82 3.33 -0.27
N LEU A 33 -3.70 2.74 0.13
CA LEU A 33 -2.80 3.30 1.14
C LEU A 33 -1.37 3.41 0.61
N ASN A 34 -0.90 4.62 0.37
CA ASN A 34 0.53 4.91 0.20
C ASN A 34 0.94 5.81 1.37
N PRO A 35 1.34 5.24 2.52
CA PRO A 35 1.52 6.01 3.74
C PRO A 35 2.80 6.86 3.63
N PRO A 36 2.95 7.91 4.46
CA PRO A 36 4.25 8.53 4.66
C PRO A 36 5.29 7.50 5.10
N TYR A 37 6.43 7.44 4.42
CA TYR A 37 7.45 6.42 4.69
C TYR A 37 8.20 6.68 6.01
N GLY A 38 8.80 5.63 6.56
CA GLY A 38 9.45 5.62 7.88
C GLY A 38 8.61 4.95 8.95
N LEU A 39 9.00 5.11 10.23
CA LEU A 39 8.38 4.42 11.38
C LEU A 39 6.87 4.68 11.51
N GLN A 40 6.42 5.86 11.09
CA GLN A 40 5.00 6.24 11.11
C GLN A 40 4.11 5.36 10.24
N ALA A 41 4.66 4.70 9.21
CA ALA A 41 3.93 3.77 8.35
C ALA A 41 3.31 2.61 9.15
N ALA A 42 3.89 2.23 10.29
CA ALA A 42 3.38 1.15 11.13
C ALA A 42 1.95 1.39 11.60
N LYS A 43 1.61 2.63 12.02
CA LYS A 43 0.26 2.97 12.47
C LYS A 43 -0.78 2.84 11.35
N TRP A 44 -0.37 3.17 10.13
CA TRP A 44 -1.23 3.07 8.95
C TRP A 44 -1.44 1.61 8.53
N LEU A 45 -0.37 0.80 8.56
CA LEU A 45 -0.44 -0.62 8.25
C LEU A 45 -1.28 -1.38 9.28
N LYS A 46 -1.08 -1.12 10.58
CA LYS A 46 -1.93 -1.65 11.65
C LYS A 46 -3.40 -1.39 11.37
N ARG A 47 -3.74 -0.12 11.06
CA ARG A 47 -5.12 0.28 10.80
C ARG A 47 -5.70 -0.37 9.53
N LEU A 48 -4.90 -0.54 8.48
CA LEU A 48 -5.35 -1.22 7.27
C LEU A 48 -5.52 -2.72 7.48
N ALA A 49 -4.63 -3.36 8.25
CA ALA A 49 -4.76 -4.75 8.64
C ALA A 49 -6.04 -4.98 9.46
N GLU A 50 -6.34 -4.10 10.42
CA GLU A 50 -7.60 -4.12 11.19
C GLU A 50 -8.84 -3.88 10.29
N HIS A 51 -8.71 -3.03 9.26
CA HIS A 51 -9.79 -2.78 8.29
C HIS A 51 -10.03 -3.97 7.34
N GLY A 52 -9.01 -4.77 7.05
CA GLY A 52 -9.13 -6.02 6.28
C GLY A 52 -9.47 -5.89 4.80
N ASN A 53 -9.65 -4.67 4.28
CA ASN A 53 -10.00 -4.44 2.87
C ASN A 53 -9.21 -3.30 2.23
N GLY A 54 -8.06 -3.61 1.65
CA GLY A 54 -7.34 -2.66 0.81
C GLY A 54 -5.97 -3.12 0.34
N ILE A 55 -5.25 -2.18 -0.26
CA ILE A 55 -3.87 -2.39 -0.74
C ILE A 55 -2.98 -1.26 -0.19
N ALA A 56 -1.87 -1.65 0.45
CA ALA A 56 -0.80 -0.75 0.83
C ALA A 56 0.35 -0.78 -0.19
N LEU A 57 0.96 0.37 -0.46
CA LEU A 57 2.26 0.47 -1.13
C LEU A 57 3.31 0.89 -0.10
N ILE A 58 4.29 0.02 0.15
CA ILE A 58 5.40 0.30 1.07
C ILE A 58 6.73 -0.19 0.49
N PHE A 59 7.84 0.14 1.16
CA PHE A 59 9.10 -0.54 0.88
C PHE A 59 9.09 -1.98 1.39
N ALA A 60 9.66 -2.89 0.61
CA ALA A 60 9.80 -4.30 0.94
C ALA A 60 10.95 -4.53 1.94
N ARG A 61 10.81 -3.97 3.15
CA ARG A 61 11.73 -4.16 4.29
C ARG A 61 11.19 -5.28 5.17
N THR A 62 11.26 -6.49 4.63
CA THR A 62 10.64 -7.71 5.17
C THR A 62 11.16 -8.12 6.55
N GLU A 63 12.30 -7.59 6.95
CA GLU A 63 13.02 -7.85 8.19
C GLU A 63 12.55 -6.98 9.38
N THR A 64 11.76 -5.94 9.13
CA THR A 64 11.42 -4.95 10.16
C THR A 64 10.25 -5.42 11.02
N ALA A 65 10.23 -5.01 12.30
CA ALA A 65 9.12 -5.29 13.22
C ALA A 65 7.76 -4.88 12.62
N MET A 66 7.69 -3.68 12.03
CA MET A 66 6.51 -3.21 11.30
C MET A 66 6.01 -4.19 10.22
N PHE A 67 6.93 -4.81 9.48
CA PHE A 67 6.58 -5.76 8.44
C PHE A 67 6.11 -7.09 9.06
N HIS A 68 6.79 -7.59 10.10
CA HIS A 68 6.34 -8.78 10.84
C HIS A 68 4.95 -8.60 11.47
N ASP A 69 4.77 -7.50 12.19
CA ASP A 69 3.59 -7.24 13.01
C ASP A 69 2.36 -6.90 12.19
N HIS A 70 2.51 -6.30 11.01
CA HIS A 70 1.37 -5.79 10.24
C HIS A 70 1.25 -6.31 8.82
N VAL A 71 2.29 -6.96 8.29
CA VAL A 71 2.29 -7.53 6.93
C VAL A 71 2.33 -9.05 7.00
N TRP A 72 3.40 -9.64 7.52
CA TRP A 72 3.52 -11.11 7.59
C TRP A 72 2.40 -11.77 8.39
N SER A 73 1.95 -11.14 9.48
CA SER A 73 0.92 -11.69 10.36
C SER A 73 -0.52 -11.49 9.87
N HIS A 74 -0.75 -10.67 8.83
CA HIS A 74 -2.10 -10.22 8.48
C HIS A 74 -2.43 -10.12 6.99
N ALA A 75 -1.43 -10.03 6.11
CA ALA A 75 -1.69 -9.82 4.69
C ALA A 75 -2.02 -11.14 3.97
N ASP A 76 -3.07 -11.13 3.15
CA ASP A 76 -3.49 -12.26 2.33
C ASP A 76 -2.67 -12.39 1.03
N GLY A 77 -1.96 -11.33 0.64
CA GLY A 77 -1.09 -11.40 -0.52
C GLY A 77 -0.14 -10.22 -0.68
N LEU A 78 1.00 -10.50 -1.30
CA LEU A 78 2.09 -9.55 -1.53
C LEU A 78 2.50 -9.61 -2.99
N LEU A 79 2.55 -8.46 -3.67
CA LEU A 79 3.18 -8.34 -4.98
C LEU A 79 4.48 -7.57 -4.84
N PHE A 80 5.60 -8.29 -4.86
CA PHE A 80 6.93 -7.70 -4.91
C PHE A 80 7.20 -7.19 -6.33
N ILE A 81 7.26 -5.87 -6.48
CA ILE A 81 7.37 -5.21 -7.78
C ILE A 81 8.78 -5.44 -8.34
N ARG A 82 8.86 -5.83 -9.62
CA ARG A 82 10.12 -5.92 -10.35
C ARG A 82 10.66 -4.51 -10.61
N GLY A 83 11.84 -4.21 -10.07
CA GLY A 83 12.49 -2.91 -10.21
C GLY A 83 12.16 -1.94 -9.08
N ARG A 84 12.52 -0.67 -9.25
CA ARG A 84 12.29 0.38 -8.25
C ARG A 84 11.38 1.46 -8.81
N LEU A 85 10.38 1.86 -8.04
CA LEU A 85 9.45 2.92 -8.42
C LEU A 85 10.16 4.27 -8.49
N THR A 86 9.65 5.15 -9.34
CA THR A 86 9.99 6.58 -9.33
C THR A 86 8.73 7.36 -9.03
N PHE A 87 8.74 8.13 -7.95
CA PHE A 87 7.60 8.93 -7.53
C PHE A 87 7.55 10.26 -8.28
N TYR A 88 6.36 10.84 -8.30
CA TYR A 88 6.12 12.19 -8.79
C TYR A 88 5.82 13.08 -7.59
N ASN A 89 6.21 14.35 -7.67
CA ASN A 89 5.87 15.33 -6.66
C ASN A 89 4.42 15.87 -6.87
N SER A 90 3.98 16.77 -5.99
CA SER A 90 2.67 17.41 -6.07
C SER A 90 2.41 18.21 -7.34
N ALA A 91 3.48 18.66 -8.02
CA ALA A 91 3.40 19.32 -9.33
C ALA A 91 3.38 18.33 -10.51
N GLY A 92 3.35 17.03 -10.26
CA GLY A 92 3.38 16.01 -11.32
C GLY A 92 4.72 15.86 -12.02
N ILE A 93 5.80 16.33 -11.39
CA ILE A 93 7.15 16.19 -11.93
C ILE A 93 7.75 14.88 -11.40
N ARG A 94 8.20 14.04 -12.33
CA ARG A 94 8.87 12.77 -12.02
C ARG A 94 10.21 13.04 -11.33
N ALA A 95 10.48 12.35 -10.22
CA ALA A 95 11.77 12.42 -9.57
C ALA A 95 12.89 11.93 -10.50
N GLN A 96 14.08 12.57 -10.43
CA GLN A 96 15.23 12.19 -11.25
C GLN A 96 15.77 10.79 -10.90
N LYS A 97 15.67 10.41 -9.62
CA LYS A 97 16.12 9.11 -9.10
C LYS A 97 14.91 8.27 -8.71
N ASN A 98 15.06 6.95 -8.78
CA ASN A 98 14.09 6.03 -8.20
C ASN A 98 14.08 6.13 -6.66
N ALA A 99 13.11 5.47 -6.03
CA ALA A 99 12.86 5.52 -4.61
C ALA A 99 13.96 4.91 -3.72
N GLY A 100 15.04 4.36 -4.31
CA GLY A 100 16.18 3.81 -3.58
C GLY A 100 15.93 2.43 -2.96
N GLY A 101 14.69 2.10 -2.58
CA GLY A 101 14.29 0.82 -2.01
C GLY A 101 13.42 -0.05 -2.95
N PRO A 102 13.34 -1.37 -2.67
CA PRO A 102 12.36 -2.24 -3.31
C PRO A 102 10.94 -1.91 -2.82
N SER A 103 9.92 -2.10 -3.65
CA SER A 103 8.52 -1.84 -3.31
C SER A 103 7.69 -3.12 -3.32
N VAL A 104 6.71 -3.18 -2.43
CA VAL A 104 5.72 -4.25 -2.37
C VAL A 104 4.32 -3.65 -2.26
N LEU A 105 3.37 -4.24 -2.99
CA LEU A 105 1.95 -4.02 -2.77
C LEU A 105 1.45 -5.10 -1.80
N VAL A 106 0.90 -4.66 -0.67
CA VAL A 106 0.38 -5.53 0.39
C VAL A 106 -1.14 -5.53 0.30
N ALA A 107 -1.74 -6.67 0.01
CA ALA A 107 -3.19 -6.85 -0.05
C ALA A 107 -3.73 -7.43 1.26
N TYR A 108 -4.81 -6.82 1.73
CA TYR A 108 -5.67 -7.35 2.80
C TYR A 108 -7.06 -7.61 2.19
N GLY A 109 -7.54 -8.84 2.29
CA GLY A 109 -8.76 -9.37 1.67
C GLY A 109 -8.55 -9.99 0.29
N SER A 110 -9.25 -11.09 0.01
CA SER A 110 -9.13 -11.90 -1.22
C SER A 110 -9.39 -11.11 -2.52
N VAL A 111 -10.30 -10.14 -2.50
CA VAL A 111 -10.55 -9.25 -3.65
C VAL A 111 -9.31 -8.41 -3.99
N ASN A 112 -8.55 -7.98 -2.98
CA ASN A 112 -7.31 -7.23 -3.18
C ASN A 112 -6.20 -8.14 -3.73
N VAL A 113 -6.11 -9.38 -3.26
CA VAL A 113 -5.19 -10.38 -3.82
C VAL A 113 -5.50 -10.64 -5.29
N LYS A 114 -6.77 -10.85 -5.65
CA LYS A 114 -7.20 -11.02 -7.04
C LYS A 114 -6.81 -9.81 -7.89
N ALA A 115 -7.00 -8.59 -7.38
CA ALA A 115 -6.59 -7.37 -8.06
C ALA A 115 -5.08 -7.32 -8.32
N LEU A 116 -4.24 -7.76 -7.37
CA LEU A 116 -2.79 -7.87 -7.60
C LEU A 116 -2.46 -8.88 -8.71
N ARG A 117 -3.09 -10.07 -8.70
CA ARG A 117 -2.87 -11.12 -9.72
C ARG A 117 -3.18 -10.65 -11.14
N VAL A 118 -4.25 -9.87 -11.33
CA VAL A 118 -4.69 -9.43 -12.67
C VAL A 118 -4.13 -8.07 -13.09
N SER A 119 -3.35 -7.41 -12.24
CA SER A 119 -2.88 -6.02 -12.44
C SER A 119 -1.91 -5.83 -13.61
N GLN A 120 -1.32 -6.89 -14.15
CA GLN A 120 -0.21 -6.85 -15.13
C GLN A 120 1.05 -6.09 -14.63
N ILE A 121 1.13 -5.77 -13.33
CA ILE A 121 2.34 -5.17 -12.75
C ILE A 121 3.43 -6.24 -12.70
N ALA A 122 4.56 -5.97 -13.34
CA ALA A 122 5.70 -6.88 -13.33
C ALA A 122 6.21 -7.11 -11.90
N GLY A 123 6.33 -8.37 -11.50
CA GLY A 123 6.73 -8.74 -10.14
C GLY A 123 6.49 -10.20 -9.82
N HIS A 124 6.64 -10.54 -8.55
CA HIS A 124 6.32 -11.86 -8.01
C HIS A 124 5.25 -11.75 -6.94
N ILE A 125 4.20 -12.55 -7.07
CA ILE A 125 3.13 -12.62 -6.08
C ILE A 125 3.39 -13.75 -5.11
N VAL A 126 3.22 -13.47 -3.82
CA VAL A 126 3.20 -14.43 -2.71
C VAL A 126 1.84 -14.31 -2.06
N THR A 127 1.17 -15.43 -1.84
CA THR A 127 -0.10 -15.48 -1.09
C THR A 127 0.02 -16.53 -0.01
N ASP A 128 -0.76 -16.38 1.06
CA ASP A 128 -0.97 -17.49 1.98
C ASP A 128 -1.62 -18.64 1.18
N GLY A 129 -1.17 -19.87 1.42
CA GLY A 129 -1.47 -21.03 0.58
C GLY A 129 -2.92 -21.51 0.60
N VAL A 130 -3.88 -20.66 0.98
CA VAL A 130 -5.31 -20.99 0.88
C VAL A 130 -5.71 -20.80 -0.59
N ALA A 131 -5.56 -21.88 -1.36
CA ALA A 131 -6.13 -21.97 -2.69
C ALA A 131 -7.61 -21.56 -2.62
N THR A 132 -7.96 -20.50 -3.33
CA THR A 132 -9.35 -20.14 -3.63
C THR A 132 -9.73 -20.76 -4.96
#